data_AF-A0A378LEZ9-F1
#
_entry.id   AF-A0A378LEZ9-F1
#
_cell.length_a   1.000
_cell.length_b   1.000
_cell.length_c   1.000
_cell.angle_alpha   90.00
_cell.angle_beta   90.00
_cell.angle_gamma   90.00
#
_symmetry.space_group_name_H-M   'P 1'
#
loop_
_entity.id
_entity.type
_entity.pdbx_description
1 polymer ?
#
loop_
_entity_poly.entity_id
_entity_poly.type
_entity_poly.pdbx_seq_one_letter_code
_entity_poly.pdbx_strand_id
1 'polypeptide(L)'
;MIIKKLLILFSFCVLSTPIFADQDANFQSCMKAITKHDTPENNTPEYKKFNETMCNCMVEQIKNNQGNRDSNKITKTCFFNALLHYATDNLDTATSDADMMTACKNMLNVSKEKSSDKEIKMVADFCQCAQPKLLDLFKQSESMTDKQYKEGIFSIADTCSANIEIK
;
A
#
# COMPACT_ATOMS: atom_id res chain seq x y z
N MET A 1 3.32 65.84 -29.81
CA MET A 1 2.32 64.95 -30.44
C MET A 1 2.95 63.56 -30.54
N ILE A 2 2.49 62.63 -29.72
CA ILE A 2 3.10 61.31 -29.50
C ILE A 2 2.38 60.27 -30.37
N ILE A 3 3.11 59.55 -31.22
CA ILE A 3 2.58 58.46 -32.04
C ILE A 3 3.24 57.12 -31.62
N LYS A 4 2.44 56.32 -30.90
CA LYS A 4 2.04 54.94 -31.24
C LYS A 4 3.13 53.87 -31.54
N LYS A 5 3.38 52.99 -30.56
CA LYS A 5 3.68 51.54 -30.67
C LYS A 5 3.22 50.92 -29.34
N LEU A 6 2.08 50.24 -29.19
CA LEU A 6 1.58 48.96 -29.71
C LEU A 6 2.50 47.74 -29.46
N LEU A 7 1.96 46.83 -28.62
CA LEU A 7 2.29 45.43 -28.36
C LEU A 7 3.56 45.14 -27.55
N ILE A 8 3.40 44.52 -26.38
CA ILE A 8 3.53 43.06 -26.21
C ILE A 8 2.83 42.65 -24.91
N LEU A 9 1.83 41.78 -25.05
CA LEU A 9 1.27 40.94 -23.99
C LEU A 9 2.34 39.97 -23.53
N PHE A 10 2.67 39.96 -22.24
CA PHE A 10 3.22 38.77 -21.59
C PHE A 10 2.34 38.43 -20.40
N SER A 11 1.31 37.63 -20.73
CA SER A 11 0.57 36.85 -19.74
C SER A 11 1.57 35.90 -19.09
N PHE A 12 2.01 36.22 -17.87
CA PHE A 12 2.64 35.24 -17.00
C PHE A 12 1.55 34.27 -16.54
N CYS A 13 1.22 33.31 -17.40
CA CYS A 13 0.73 32.02 -16.92
C CYS A 13 1.86 31.43 -16.09
N VAL A 14 1.77 31.62 -14.77
CA VAL A 14 2.53 30.84 -13.82
C VAL A 14 2.09 29.39 -14.05
N LEU A 15 2.92 28.65 -14.78
CA LEU A 15 2.86 27.20 -14.83
C LEU A 15 3.14 26.71 -13.41
N SER A 16 2.09 26.61 -12.60
CA SER A 16 2.06 25.61 -11.54
C SER A 16 2.15 24.26 -12.25
N THR A 17 3.38 23.77 -12.43
CA THR A 17 3.61 22.38 -12.82
C THR A 17 2.86 21.50 -11.82
N PRO A 18 2.02 20.56 -12.29
CA PRO A 18 1.30 19.72 -11.37
C PRO A 18 2.31 18.81 -10.67
N ILE A 19 2.45 18.99 -9.35
CA ILE A 19 3.12 18.06 -8.43
C ILE A 19 2.55 16.62 -8.59
N PHE A 20 1.40 16.49 -9.24
CA PHE A 20 0.74 15.24 -9.61
C PHE A 20 1.42 14.43 -10.73
N ALA A 21 2.18 15.05 -11.65
CA ALA A 21 2.75 14.32 -12.80
C ALA A 21 3.81 13.29 -12.38
N ASP A 22 4.61 13.61 -11.36
CA ASP A 22 5.67 12.73 -10.85
C ASP A 22 5.10 11.60 -9.97
N GLN A 23 4.02 11.88 -9.24
CA GLN A 23 3.31 10.85 -8.46
C GLN A 23 2.68 9.80 -9.36
N ASP A 24 2.03 10.24 -10.44
CA ASP A 24 1.37 9.35 -11.38
C ASP A 24 2.40 8.51 -12.14
N ALA A 25 3.51 9.11 -12.60
CA ALA A 25 4.60 8.37 -13.27
C ALA A 25 5.23 7.27 -12.41
N ASN A 26 5.48 7.53 -11.12
CA ASN A 26 6.04 6.55 -10.19
C ASN A 26 5.04 5.44 -9.86
N PHE A 27 3.77 5.77 -9.68
CA PHE A 27 2.71 4.78 -9.48
C PHE A 27 2.55 3.87 -10.71
N GLN A 28 2.45 4.44 -11.91
CA GLN A 28 2.36 3.67 -13.17
C GLN A 28 3.57 2.78 -13.39
N SER A 29 4.78 3.24 -13.02
CA SER A 29 6.00 2.44 -13.11
C SER A 29 5.99 1.27 -12.14
N CYS A 30 5.52 1.47 -10.90
CA CYS A 30 5.32 0.40 -9.93
C CYS A 30 4.30 -0.64 -10.44
N MET A 31 3.14 -0.19 -10.89
CA MET A 31 2.09 -1.10 -11.41
C MET A 31 2.63 -1.94 -12.56
N LYS A 32 3.30 -1.33 -13.54
CA LYS A 32 3.95 -2.06 -14.65
C LYS A 32 4.97 -3.09 -14.17
N ALA A 33 5.72 -2.80 -13.11
CA ALA A 33 6.72 -3.73 -12.58
C ALA A 33 6.07 -4.93 -11.90
N ILE A 34 5.04 -4.70 -11.07
CA ILE A 34 4.34 -5.78 -10.33
C ILE A 34 3.52 -6.65 -11.29
N THR A 35 2.79 -6.05 -12.24
CA THR A 35 1.91 -6.80 -13.14
C THR A 35 2.63 -7.41 -14.35
N LYS A 36 3.96 -7.28 -14.44
CA LYS A 36 4.75 -7.72 -15.60
C LYS A 36 4.60 -9.23 -15.89
N HIS A 37 4.26 -10.00 -14.86
CA HIS A 37 4.14 -11.45 -14.92
C HIS A 37 2.74 -11.95 -14.56
N ASP A 38 1.74 -11.06 -14.53
CA ASP A 38 0.38 -11.45 -14.20
C ASP A 38 -0.20 -12.40 -15.25
N THR A 39 -0.83 -13.47 -14.76
CA THR A 39 -1.61 -14.38 -15.59
C THR A 39 -3.07 -13.91 -15.62
N PRO A 40 -3.89 -14.40 -16.59
CA PRO A 40 -5.33 -14.11 -16.60
C PRO A 40 -6.06 -14.49 -15.30
N GLU A 41 -5.54 -15.48 -14.58
CA GLU A 41 -6.02 -15.93 -13.26
C GLU A 41 -5.89 -14.85 -12.18
N ASN A 42 -4.90 -13.96 -12.32
CA ASN A 42 -4.63 -12.86 -11.41
C ASN A 42 -5.39 -11.57 -11.81
N ASN A 43 -6.24 -11.60 -12.83
CA ASN A 43 -7.01 -10.43 -13.28
C ASN A 43 -8.35 -10.29 -12.54
N THR A 44 -8.32 -10.40 -11.21
CA THR A 44 -9.51 -10.16 -10.37
C THR A 44 -9.52 -8.73 -9.83
N PRO A 45 -10.70 -8.14 -9.54
CA PRO A 45 -10.78 -6.82 -8.91
C PRO A 45 -9.99 -6.74 -7.60
N GLU A 46 -9.96 -7.81 -6.82
CA GLU A 46 -9.31 -7.87 -5.52
C GLU A 46 -7.78 -7.92 -5.66
N TYR A 47 -7.26 -8.69 -6.63
CA TYR A 47 -5.82 -8.74 -6.90
C TYR A 47 -5.32 -7.41 -7.47
N LYS A 48 -6.12 -6.76 -8.34
CA LYS A 48 -5.82 -5.40 -8.80
C LYS A 48 -5.76 -4.42 -7.63
N LYS A 49 -6.74 -4.44 -6.73
CA LYS A 49 -6.79 -3.58 -5.54
C LYS A 49 -5.60 -3.83 -4.60
N PHE A 50 -5.17 -5.08 -4.46
CA PHE A 50 -3.97 -5.44 -3.71
C PHE A 50 -2.71 -4.77 -4.32
N ASN A 51 -2.51 -4.90 -5.64
CA ASN A 51 -1.37 -4.30 -6.33
C ASN A 51 -1.39 -2.76 -6.25
N GLU A 52 -2.57 -2.14 -6.41
CA GLU A 52 -2.73 -0.69 -6.26
C GLU A 52 -2.38 -0.23 -4.84
N THR A 53 -2.82 -0.97 -3.82
CA THR A 53 -2.50 -0.67 -2.41
C THR A 53 -1.01 -0.78 -2.14
N MET A 54 -0.35 -1.82 -2.68
CA MET A 54 1.09 -1.99 -2.57
C MET A 54 1.85 -0.83 -3.23
N CYS A 55 1.48 -0.45 -4.46
CA CYS A 55 2.14 0.63 -5.17
C CYS A 55 1.92 2.00 -4.53
N ASN A 56 0.72 2.28 -4.03
CA ASN A 56 0.46 3.51 -3.27
C ASN A 56 1.38 3.62 -2.05
N CYS A 57 1.49 2.54 -1.27
CA CYS A 57 2.41 2.49 -0.14
C CYS A 57 3.87 2.74 -0.57
N MET A 58 4.35 2.09 -1.64
CA MET A 58 5.73 2.25 -2.10
C MET A 58 6.02 3.69 -2.53
N VAL A 59 5.12 4.31 -3.28
CA VAL A 59 5.24 5.71 -3.72
C VAL A 59 5.27 6.67 -2.52
N GLU A 60 4.39 6.46 -1.54
CA GLU A 60 4.38 7.25 -0.31
C GLU A 60 5.68 7.08 0.50
N GLN A 61 6.18 5.86 0.64
CA GLN A 61 7.43 5.60 1.36
C GLN A 61 8.63 6.24 0.67
N ILE A 62 8.72 6.20 -0.66
CA ILE A 62 9.80 6.83 -1.40
C ILE A 62 9.77 8.35 -1.20
N LYS A 63 8.58 8.97 -1.27
CA LYS A 63 8.40 10.41 -1.03
C LYS A 63 8.79 10.83 0.39
N ASN A 64 8.31 10.08 1.38
CA ASN A 64 8.44 10.46 2.78
C ASN A 64 9.85 10.18 3.36
N ASN A 65 10.60 9.23 2.79
CA ASN A 65 11.89 8.82 3.36
C ASN A 65 13.12 9.30 2.56
N GLN A 66 12.95 10.16 1.55
CA GLN A 66 14.05 10.79 0.77
C GLN A 66 15.25 9.86 0.49
N GLY A 67 14.98 8.63 0.03
CA GLY A 67 16.03 7.67 -0.38
C GLY A 67 16.81 6.96 0.74
N ASN A 68 16.51 7.18 2.03
CA ASN A 68 17.27 6.60 3.16
C ASN A 68 16.74 5.28 3.72
N ARG A 69 15.66 4.71 3.16
CA ARG A 69 15.19 3.36 3.54
C ARG A 69 15.61 2.33 2.50
N ASP A 70 16.08 1.19 3.01
CA ASP A 70 16.33 -0.02 2.22
C ASP A 70 15.08 -0.38 1.39
N SER A 71 15.25 -0.48 0.07
CA SER A 71 14.19 -0.80 -0.88
C SER A 71 13.54 -2.15 -0.57
N ASN A 72 14.29 -3.12 -0.05
CA ASN A 72 13.75 -4.41 0.37
C ASN A 72 12.82 -4.26 1.57
N LYS A 73 13.17 -3.39 2.53
CA LYS A 73 12.30 -3.09 3.68
C LYS A 73 11.00 -2.42 3.22
N ILE A 74 11.08 -1.46 2.30
CA ILE A 74 9.90 -0.78 1.74
C ILE A 74 8.98 -1.79 1.05
N THR A 75 9.51 -2.57 0.11
CA THR A 75 8.74 -3.57 -0.65
C THR A 75 8.05 -4.56 0.30
N LYS A 76 8.78 -5.08 1.29
CA LYS A 76 8.24 -6.01 2.29
C LYS A 76 7.12 -5.38 3.12
N THR A 77 7.34 -4.16 3.62
CA THR A 77 6.33 -3.45 4.42
C THR A 77 5.07 -3.21 3.61
N CYS A 78 5.22 -2.75 2.36
CA CYS A 78 4.10 -2.43 1.49
C CYS A 78 3.34 -3.67 1.00
N PHE A 79 4.04 -4.78 0.79
CA PHE A 79 3.42 -6.08 0.52
C PHE A 79 2.51 -6.50 1.67
N PHE A 80 3.03 -6.50 2.90
CA PHE A 80 2.24 -6.86 4.08
C PHE A 80 1.14 -5.85 4.39
N ASN A 81 1.36 -4.57 4.14
CA ASN A 81 0.32 -3.54 4.23
C ASN A 81 -0.83 -3.81 3.27
N ALA A 82 -0.54 -4.12 2.00
CA ALA A 82 -1.55 -4.47 1.02
C ALA A 82 -2.31 -5.76 1.39
N LEU A 83 -1.60 -6.73 1.98
CA LEU A 83 -2.20 -7.96 2.49
C LEU A 83 -3.15 -7.67 3.64
N LEU A 84 -2.75 -6.83 4.61
CA LEU A 84 -3.62 -6.39 5.71
C LEU A 84 -4.88 -5.73 5.18
N HIS A 85 -4.76 -4.78 4.25
CA HIS A 85 -5.92 -4.17 3.61
C HIS A 85 -6.82 -5.19 2.90
N TYR A 86 -6.25 -6.12 2.14
CA TYR A 86 -7.03 -7.18 1.50
C TYR A 86 -7.81 -8.02 2.53
N ALA A 87 -7.18 -8.36 3.65
CA ALA A 87 -7.81 -9.15 4.70
C ALA A 87 -8.88 -8.37 5.46
N THR A 88 -8.66 -7.08 5.73
CA THR A 88 -9.57 -6.23 6.51
C THR A 88 -10.71 -5.63 5.70
N ASP A 89 -10.52 -5.37 4.40
CA ASP A 89 -11.56 -4.77 3.57
C ASP A 89 -12.75 -5.74 3.31
N ASN A 90 -12.55 -7.02 3.61
CA ASN A 90 -13.58 -8.06 3.58
C ASN A 90 -14.24 -8.30 4.94
N LEU A 91 -13.87 -7.50 5.95
CA LEU A 91 -14.40 -7.59 7.32
C LEU A 91 -15.27 -6.37 7.63
N ASP A 92 -16.40 -6.61 8.27
CA ASP A 92 -17.33 -5.54 8.68
C ASP A 92 -16.90 -4.93 10.03
N THR A 93 -17.41 -3.75 10.37
CA THR A 93 -17.15 -3.06 11.64
C THR A 93 -17.60 -3.84 12.89
N ALA A 94 -18.55 -4.78 12.74
CA ALA A 94 -19.00 -5.69 13.80
C ALA A 94 -18.22 -7.03 13.85
N THR A 95 -17.01 -7.07 13.29
CA THR A 95 -16.16 -8.26 13.17
C THR A 95 -15.80 -8.84 14.54
N SER A 96 -15.99 -10.14 14.69
CA SER A 96 -15.58 -10.87 15.90
C SER A 96 -14.08 -11.17 15.91
N ASP A 97 -13.54 -11.48 17.09
CA ASP A 97 -12.15 -11.95 17.22
C ASP A 97 -11.84 -13.17 16.29
N ALA A 98 -12.86 -14.00 16.02
CA ALA A 98 -12.76 -15.17 15.16
C ALA A 98 -12.68 -14.81 13.66
N ASP A 99 -13.39 -13.77 13.23
CA ASP A 99 -13.36 -13.26 11.86
C ASP A 99 -12.01 -12.63 11.56
N MET A 100 -11.43 -11.94 12.54
CA MET A 100 -10.07 -11.39 12.48
C MET A 100 -8.99 -12.49 12.41
N MET A 101 -9.12 -13.53 13.22
CA MET A 101 -8.28 -14.73 13.10
C MET A 101 -8.39 -15.37 11.72
N THR A 102 -9.60 -15.38 11.16
CA THR A 102 -9.88 -15.94 9.84
C THR A 102 -9.28 -15.07 8.75
N ALA A 103 -9.35 -13.75 8.85
CA ALA A 103 -8.76 -12.82 7.90
C ALA A 103 -7.23 -12.92 7.85
N CYS A 104 -6.56 -13.01 9.00
CA CYS A 104 -5.11 -13.26 9.01
C CYS A 104 -4.78 -14.65 8.42
N LYS A 105 -5.58 -15.68 8.70
CA LYS A 105 -5.37 -17.00 8.07
C LYS A 105 -5.69 -17.00 6.57
N ASN A 106 -6.64 -16.19 6.11
CA ASN A 106 -7.02 -16.08 4.70
C ASN A 106 -5.94 -15.39 3.87
N MET A 107 -5.07 -14.58 4.49
CA MET A 107 -3.82 -14.12 3.87
C MET A 107 -2.96 -15.28 3.36
N LEU A 108 -2.94 -16.40 4.07
CA LEU A 108 -2.23 -17.62 3.65
C LEU A 108 -2.92 -18.32 2.47
N ASN A 109 -4.21 -18.06 2.24
CA ASN A 109 -4.98 -18.69 1.17
C ASN A 109 -4.84 -17.94 -0.17
N VAL A 110 -4.58 -16.62 -0.16
CA VAL A 110 -4.24 -15.86 -1.37
C VAL A 110 -2.91 -16.32 -1.96
N SER A 111 -1.99 -16.83 -1.12
CA SER A 111 -0.68 -17.31 -1.56
C SER A 111 -0.67 -18.78 -2.01
N LYS A 112 -1.77 -19.53 -1.82
CA LYS A 112 -1.72 -21.00 -1.78
C LYS A 112 -1.58 -21.73 -3.10
N GLU A 113 -1.84 -21.11 -4.25
CA GLU A 113 -1.69 -21.85 -5.51
C GLU A 113 -0.25 -21.87 -6.06
N LYS A 114 0.66 -21.00 -5.60
CA LYS A 114 2.04 -20.96 -6.14
C LYS A 114 3.14 -20.58 -5.12
N SER A 115 2.83 -20.44 -3.82
CA SER A 115 3.85 -20.06 -2.82
C SER A 115 4.68 -21.23 -2.31
N SER A 116 5.98 -20.96 -2.14
CA SER A 116 6.93 -21.83 -1.47
C SER A 116 6.68 -21.95 0.04
N ASP A 117 7.16 -23.03 0.66
CA ASP A 117 7.12 -23.23 2.12
C ASP A 117 7.70 -22.05 2.91
N LYS A 118 8.68 -21.36 2.32
CA LYS A 118 9.31 -20.18 2.90
C LYS A 118 8.35 -18.99 2.96
N GLU A 119 7.64 -18.72 1.89
CA GLU A 119 6.65 -17.63 1.83
C GLU A 119 5.48 -17.93 2.77
N ILE A 120 5.05 -19.19 2.83
CA ILE A 120 4.03 -19.65 3.78
C ILE A 120 4.47 -19.38 5.22
N LYS A 121 5.71 -19.76 5.58
CA LYS A 121 6.25 -19.51 6.92
C LYS A 121 6.36 -18.02 7.23
N MET A 122 6.83 -17.23 6.27
CA MET A 122 6.94 -15.77 6.39
C MET A 122 5.58 -15.12 6.68
N VAL A 123 4.53 -15.50 5.95
CA VAL A 123 3.18 -14.96 6.19
C VAL A 123 2.62 -15.45 7.54
N ALA A 124 2.92 -16.69 7.93
CA ALA A 124 2.50 -17.20 9.24
C ALA A 124 3.16 -16.43 10.40
N ASP A 125 4.48 -16.20 10.33
CA ASP A 125 5.24 -15.43 11.33
C ASP A 125 4.73 -13.98 11.38
N PHE A 126 4.46 -13.37 10.22
CA PHE A 126 3.82 -12.05 10.15
C PHE A 126 2.47 -12.04 10.87
N CYS A 127 1.62 -13.03 10.60
CA CYS A 127 0.27 -13.09 11.17
C CYS A 127 0.26 -13.23 12.68
N GLN A 128 1.19 -14.02 13.24
CA GLN A 128 1.34 -14.13 14.69
C GLN A 128 1.61 -12.78 15.34
N CYS A 129 2.39 -11.91 14.68
CA CYS A 129 2.63 -10.55 15.16
C CYS A 129 1.44 -9.61 14.90
N ALA A 130 0.86 -9.65 13.69
CA ALA A 130 -0.13 -8.67 13.25
C ALA A 130 -1.49 -8.87 13.93
N GLN A 131 -1.90 -10.11 14.18
CA GLN A 131 -3.22 -10.45 14.71
C GLN A 131 -3.61 -9.67 15.98
N PRO A 132 -2.86 -9.70 17.09
CA PRO A 132 -3.27 -8.99 18.30
C PRO A 132 -3.33 -7.47 18.09
N LYS A 133 -2.46 -6.92 17.24
CA LYS A 133 -2.41 -5.48 16.96
C LYS A 133 -3.57 -5.01 16.09
N LEU A 134 -3.98 -5.83 15.12
CA LEU A 134 -5.18 -5.54 14.32
C LEU A 134 -6.42 -5.54 15.20
N LEU A 135 -6.57 -6.54 16.08
CA LEU A 135 -7.70 -6.60 17.01
C LEU A 135 -7.79 -5.33 17.87
N ASP A 136 -6.66 -4.86 18.39
CA ASP A 136 -6.61 -3.62 19.17
C ASP A 136 -6.92 -2.38 18.32
N LEU A 137 -6.50 -2.35 17.04
CA LEU A 137 -6.81 -1.27 16.11
C LEU A 137 -8.31 -1.22 15.79
N PHE A 138 -8.95 -2.36 15.53
CA PHE A 138 -10.39 -2.45 15.25
C PHE A 138 -11.25 -2.01 16.43
N LYS A 139 -10.89 -2.39 17.66
CA LYS A 139 -11.60 -1.91 18.86
C LYS A 139 -11.61 -0.39 18.98
N GLN A 140 -10.66 0.29 18.34
CA GLN A 140 -10.53 1.73 18.35
C GLN A 140 -11.03 2.38 17.05
N SER A 141 -11.37 1.60 16.01
CA SER A 141 -11.60 2.11 14.67
C SER A 141 -12.81 3.06 14.58
N GLU A 142 -13.85 2.84 15.39
CA GLU A 142 -15.02 3.74 15.45
C GLU A 142 -14.67 5.17 15.89
N SER A 143 -13.55 5.34 16.60
CA SER A 143 -13.05 6.64 17.07
C SER A 143 -11.96 7.23 16.16
N MET A 144 -11.59 6.52 15.09
CA MET A 144 -10.51 6.90 14.18
C MET A 144 -11.08 7.46 12.88
N THR A 145 -10.34 8.41 12.30
CA THR A 145 -10.52 8.77 10.89
C THR A 145 -9.97 7.67 9.98
N ASP A 146 -10.46 7.59 8.74
CA ASP A 146 -9.92 6.69 7.71
C ASP A 146 -8.39 6.79 7.58
N LYS A 147 -7.85 8.00 7.73
CA LYS A 147 -6.41 8.25 7.68
C LYS A 147 -5.68 7.61 8.86
N GLN A 148 -6.17 7.83 10.08
CA GLN A 148 -5.57 7.24 11.29
C GLN A 148 -5.64 5.72 11.26
N TYR A 149 -6.75 5.16 10.76
CA TYR A 149 -6.92 3.72 10.60
C TYR A 149 -5.90 3.14 9.59
N LYS A 150 -5.75 3.77 8.41
CA LYS A 150 -4.75 3.40 7.40
C LYS A 150 -3.31 3.49 7.94
N GLU A 151 -2.99 4.57 8.66
CA GLU A 151 -1.68 4.74 9.31
C GLU A 151 -1.44 3.66 10.38
N GLY A 152 -2.49 3.27 11.12
CA GLY A 152 -2.46 2.16 12.06
C GLY A 152 -2.13 0.83 11.39
N ILE A 153 -2.80 0.49 10.28
CA ILE A 153 -2.50 -0.71 9.48
C ILE A 153 -1.05 -0.68 8.99
N PHE A 154 -0.60 0.45 8.45
CA PHE A 154 0.78 0.61 7.98
C PHE A 154 1.80 0.41 9.11
N SER A 155 1.55 0.97 10.29
CA SER A 155 2.40 0.83 11.46
C SER A 155 2.51 -0.63 11.92
N ILE A 156 1.40 -1.38 11.87
CA ILE A 156 1.40 -2.82 12.13
C ILE A 156 2.24 -3.56 11.09
N ALA A 157 2.09 -3.23 9.80
CA ALA A 157 2.89 -3.84 8.73
C ALA A 157 4.40 -3.56 8.89
N ASP A 158 4.81 -2.32 9.17
CA ASP A 158 6.23 -1.97 9.36
C ASP A 158 6.81 -2.68 10.58
N THR A 159 6.06 -2.70 11.69
CA THR A 159 6.49 -3.36 12.94
C THR A 159 6.61 -4.87 12.77
N CYS A 160 5.58 -5.52 12.23
CA CYS A 160 5.51 -6.98 12.16
C CYS A 160 6.32 -7.57 11.02
N SER A 161 6.67 -6.77 10.01
CA SER A 161 7.56 -7.22 8.95
C SER A 161 9.04 -6.99 9.24
N ALA A 162 9.39 -6.19 10.25
CA ALA A 162 10.77 -5.77 10.52
C ALA A 162 11.78 -6.94 10.54
N ASN A 163 11.42 -8.05 11.20
CA ASN A 163 12.30 -9.20 11.41
C ASN A 163 12.11 -10.34 10.40
N ILE A 164 11.25 -10.17 9.40
CA ILE A 164 11.01 -11.18 8.38
C ILE A 164 12.09 -11.08 7.29
N GLU A 165 12.87 -12.15 7.11
CA GLU A 165 13.88 -12.23 6.05
C GLU A 165 13.27 -12.73 4.73
N ILE A 166 13.27 -11.88 3.70
CA ILE A 166 13.07 -12.30 2.31
C ILE A 166 14.49 -12.50 1.74
N LYS A 167 14.91 -13.76 1.56
CA LYS A 167 16.18 -14.11 0.90
C LYS A 167 15.91 -14.93 -0.35
#